data_AF-A0AAU7NKI3-F1
#
_entry.id   AF-A0AAU7NKI3-F1
#
_cell.length_a   1.000
_cell.length_b   1.000
_cell.length_c   1.000
_cell.angle_alpha   90.00
_cell.angle_beta   90.00
_cell.angle_gamma   90.00
#
_symmetry.space_group_name_H-M   'P 1'
#
loop_
_entity.id
_entity.type
_entity.pdbx_description
1 polymer ?
#
loop_
_entity_poly.entity_id
_entity_poly.type
_entity_poly.pdbx_seq_one_letter_code
_entity_poly.pdbx_strand_id
1 'polypeptide(L)'
;MIIFLLIIAVIATFLSMTLISKTAVRVICSVISAIVVIASVALMVMNDREHFGMHKITETTTQEIYSVSPSKQMSMLLYKSIGTADKDRVYIYNKTTSQKKPSHTETDKTTNKVKTTKKSTARLVKSTTCWTYKNNTYKFWFGIAGNNREVSKRVNTFYVPNNWITLSTEQAAKLQKNVKKNQAQMKADAEKYVKAKVTATVKSTMAAALKKNPTMSASDQKKLMADTTAKASKQYAAQYQAQMMQKMIEEAKK
;
A
#
# COMPACT_ATOMS: atom_id res chain seq x y z
N MET A 1 36.16 -2.24 11.74
CA MET A 1 37.47 -2.23 12.44
C MET A 1 37.64 -3.42 13.38
N ILE A 2 36.55 -3.95 13.94
CA ILE A 2 36.61 -5.11 14.84
C ILE A 2 37.22 -6.37 14.18
N ILE A 3 37.00 -6.59 12.88
CA ILE A 3 37.61 -7.70 12.12
C ILE A 3 39.15 -7.55 12.07
N PHE A 4 39.66 -6.33 11.89
CA PHE A 4 41.10 -6.09 11.90
C PHE A 4 41.69 -6.31 13.29
N LEU A 5 41.01 -5.87 14.35
CA LEU A 5 41.42 -6.14 15.73
C LEU A 5 41.49 -7.65 16.00
N LEU A 6 40.50 -8.42 15.53
CA LEU A 6 40.48 -9.87 15.63
C LEU A 6 41.71 -10.49 14.95
N ILE A 7 42.01 -10.09 13.70
CA ILE A 7 43.18 -10.60 12.97
C ILE A 7 44.48 -10.28 13.72
N ILE A 8 44.65 -9.04 14.18
CA ILE A 8 45.83 -8.62 14.95
C ILE A 8 45.95 -9.44 16.24
N ALA A 9 44.85 -9.65 16.96
CA ALA A 9 44.85 -10.43 18.20
C ALA A 9 45.20 -11.90 17.97
N VAL A 10 44.75 -12.51 16.86
CA VAL A 10 45.15 -13.87 16.48
C VAL A 10 46.66 -13.95 16.20
N ILE A 11 47.20 -13.02 15.43
CA ILE A 11 48.65 -12.95 15.13
C ILE A 11 49.44 -12.71 16.44
N ALA A 12 49.00 -11.77 17.28
CA ALA A 12 49.63 -11.48 18.56
C ALA A 12 49.65 -12.69 19.49
N THR A 13 48.57 -13.49 19.51
CA THR A 13 48.52 -14.75 20.26
C THR A 13 49.60 -15.71 19.79
N PHE A 14 49.72 -15.92 18.48
CA PHE A 14 50.74 -16.79 17.88
C PHE A 14 52.17 -16.31 18.16
N LEU A 15 52.47 -15.03 17.91
CA LEU A 15 53.79 -14.45 18.14
C LEU A 15 54.17 -14.49 19.62
N SER A 16 53.21 -14.25 20.52
CA SER A 16 53.45 -14.33 21.97
C SER A 16 53.90 -15.73 22.38
N MET A 17 53.23 -16.78 21.86
CA MET A 17 53.56 -18.17 22.19
C MET A 17 54.90 -18.63 21.59
N THR A 18 55.28 -18.11 20.42
CA THR A 18 56.43 -18.58 19.65
C THR A 18 57.71 -17.80 19.89
N LEU A 19 57.64 -16.47 20.06
CA LEU A 19 58.82 -15.60 20.11
C LEU A 19 59.20 -15.14 21.52
N ILE A 20 58.29 -15.20 22.50
CA ILE A 20 58.57 -14.72 23.87
C ILE A 20 59.18 -15.84 24.72
N SER A 21 60.45 -15.69 25.07
CA SER A 21 61.19 -16.70 25.86
C SER A 21 60.83 -16.71 27.34
N LYS A 22 60.47 -15.55 27.92
CA LYS A 22 60.11 -15.45 29.35
C LYS A 22 58.70 -16.00 29.57
N THR A 23 58.58 -17.10 30.31
CA THR A 23 57.32 -17.84 30.51
C THR A 23 56.18 -16.97 31.03
N ALA A 24 56.42 -16.14 32.05
CA ALA A 24 55.37 -15.29 32.62
C ALA A 24 54.82 -14.28 31.60
N VAL A 25 55.71 -13.60 30.87
CA VAL A 25 55.33 -12.62 29.84
C VAL A 25 54.59 -13.30 28.70
N ARG A 26 55.09 -14.46 28.24
CA ARG A 26 54.43 -15.27 27.22
C ARG A 26 53.00 -15.60 27.61
N VAL A 27 52.79 -16.17 28.80
CA VAL A 27 51.45 -16.58 29.26
C VAL A 27 50.53 -15.37 29.37
N ILE A 28 50.98 -14.27 29.97
CA ILE A 28 50.16 -13.06 30.12
C ILE A 28 49.75 -12.51 28.75
N CYS A 29 50.70 -12.32 27.83
CA CYS A 29 50.42 -11.79 26.49
C CYS A 29 49.50 -12.71 25.68
N SER A 30 49.72 -14.03 25.76
CA SER A 30 48.86 -15.02 25.08
C SER A 30 47.44 -15.03 25.65
N VAL A 31 47.27 -14.99 26.97
CA VAL A 31 45.95 -14.98 27.62
C VAL A 31 45.19 -13.69 27.28
N ILE A 32 45.84 -12.53 27.38
CA ILE A 32 45.21 -11.25 27.01
C ILE A 32 44.78 -11.26 25.55
N SER A 33 45.66 -11.70 24.63
CA SER A 33 45.34 -11.75 23.20
C SER A 33 44.20 -12.73 22.91
N ALA A 34 44.18 -13.89 23.57
CA ALA A 34 43.09 -14.86 23.46
C ALA A 34 41.74 -14.29 23.97
N ILE A 35 41.76 -13.54 25.08
CA ILE A 35 40.57 -12.84 25.59
C ILE A 35 40.07 -11.81 24.55
N VAL A 36 40.97 -11.06 23.92
CA VAL A 36 40.58 -10.08 22.88
C VAL A 36 39.96 -10.78 21.66
N VAL A 37 40.46 -11.96 21.26
CA VAL A 37 39.85 -12.78 20.20
C VAL A 37 38.42 -13.15 20.56
N ILE A 38 38.22 -13.75 21.75
CA ILE A 38 36.90 -14.19 22.23
C ILE A 38 35.94 -13.00 22.32
N ALA A 39 36.39 -11.90 22.93
CA ALA A 39 35.59 -10.69 23.08
C ALA A 39 35.22 -10.08 21.72
N SER A 40 36.14 -10.07 20.74
CA SER A 40 35.87 -9.55 19.40
C SER A 40 34.79 -10.36 18.70
N VAL A 41 34.87 -11.69 18.76
CA VAL A 41 33.84 -12.57 18.18
C VAL A 41 32.50 -12.39 18.88
N ALA A 42 32.47 -12.36 20.22
CA ALA A 42 31.25 -12.15 20.98
C ALA A 42 30.58 -10.81 20.62
N LEU A 43 31.35 -9.72 20.58
CA LEU A 43 30.85 -8.40 20.20
C LEU A 43 30.36 -8.34 18.75
N MET A 44 31.02 -9.06 17.83
CA MET A 44 30.55 -9.18 16.45
C MET A 44 29.18 -9.88 16.40
N VAL A 45 29.03 -11.02 17.09
CA VAL A 45 27.76 -11.76 17.12
C VAL A 45 26.65 -10.92 17.76
N MET A 46 26.94 -10.22 18.86
CA MET A 46 25.98 -9.31 19.50
C MET A 46 25.61 -8.13 18.60
N ASN A 47 26.55 -7.57 17.82
CA ASN A 47 26.24 -6.51 16.87
C ASN A 47 25.38 -7.02 15.71
N ASP A 48 25.68 -8.21 15.18
CA ASP A 48 25.00 -8.77 14.02
C ASP A 48 23.58 -9.27 14.36
N ARG A 49 23.43 -10.01 15.47
CA ARG A 49 22.16 -10.64 15.85
C ARG A 49 21.29 -9.78 16.74
N GLU A 50 21.89 -9.08 17.69
CA GLU A 50 21.18 -8.31 18.72
C GLU A 50 21.26 -6.80 18.50
N HIS A 51 21.88 -6.37 17.39
CA HIS A 51 22.04 -4.96 17.02
C HIS A 51 22.79 -4.15 18.11
N PHE A 52 23.74 -4.77 18.82
CA PHE A 52 24.58 -4.08 19.81
C PHE A 52 25.23 -2.82 19.22
N GLY A 53 25.18 -1.71 19.95
CA GLY A 53 25.69 -0.43 19.46
C GLY A 53 24.77 0.31 18.48
N MET A 54 23.57 -0.22 18.21
CA MET A 54 22.58 0.40 17.33
C MET A 54 21.31 0.81 18.08
N HIS A 55 20.53 1.70 17.48
CA HIS A 55 19.18 2.06 17.89
C HIS A 55 18.26 2.13 16.69
N LYS A 56 16.94 2.13 16.92
CA LYS A 56 15.94 2.22 15.86
C LYS A 56 15.60 3.67 15.58
N ILE A 57 15.58 4.03 14.29
CA ILE A 57 15.00 5.29 13.80
C ILE A 57 13.86 4.99 12.84
N THR A 58 12.81 5.80 12.89
CA THR A 58 11.66 5.66 11.99
C THR A 58 11.59 6.85 11.05
N GLU A 59 11.65 6.57 9.76
CA GLU A 59 11.41 7.56 8.71
C GLU A 59 10.03 7.36 8.13
N THR A 60 9.30 8.46 7.97
CA THR A 60 7.96 8.44 7.38
C THR A 60 7.95 9.26 6.10
N THR A 61 7.55 8.62 5.00
CA THR A 61 7.31 9.28 3.73
C THR A 61 5.82 9.22 3.40
N THR A 62 5.32 10.29 2.79
CA THR A 62 3.96 10.35 2.26
C THR A 62 4.04 10.61 0.77
N GLN A 63 3.35 9.80 -0.02
CA GLN A 63 3.26 9.98 -1.46
C GLN A 63 1.80 9.81 -1.90
N GLU A 64 1.37 10.60 -2.88
CA GLU A 64 0.12 10.36 -3.57
C GLU A 64 0.21 9.04 -4.35
N ILE A 65 -0.91 8.34 -4.46
CA ILE A 65 -1.01 7.09 -5.23
C ILE A 65 -2.24 7.14 -6.12
N TYR A 66 -2.19 6.37 -7.20
CA TYR A 66 -3.21 6.37 -8.25
C TYR A 66 -3.79 4.98 -8.44
N SER A 67 -5.03 4.99 -8.93
CA SER A 67 -5.79 3.78 -9.25
C SER A 67 -5.04 2.91 -10.26
N VAL A 68 -5.12 1.60 -10.07
CA VAL A 68 -4.63 0.60 -11.04
C VAL A 68 -5.71 0.15 -12.03
N SER A 69 -6.91 0.70 -11.90
CA SER A 69 -8.02 0.43 -12.81
C SER A 69 -7.73 0.98 -14.21
N PRO A 70 -8.08 0.23 -15.27
CA PRO A 70 -8.05 0.74 -16.64
C PRO A 70 -9.19 1.74 -16.92
N SER A 71 -10.20 1.85 -16.04
CA SER A 71 -11.33 2.75 -16.21
C SER A 71 -11.21 3.99 -15.33
N LYS A 72 -11.38 5.18 -15.93
CA LYS A 72 -11.45 6.45 -15.20
C LYS A 72 -12.66 6.57 -14.27
N GLN A 73 -13.72 5.80 -14.54
CA GLN A 73 -14.96 5.83 -13.77
C GLN A 73 -14.88 4.97 -12.50
N MET A 74 -13.86 4.11 -12.39
CA MET A 74 -13.70 3.19 -11.27
C MET A 74 -12.29 3.31 -10.72
N SER A 75 -12.14 3.97 -9.57
CA SER A 75 -10.86 3.97 -8.88
C SER A 75 -10.72 2.71 -8.03
N MET A 76 -9.55 2.07 -8.05
CA MET A 76 -9.33 0.86 -7.29
C MET A 76 -7.90 0.73 -6.76
N LEU A 77 -7.80 0.07 -5.60
CA LEU A 77 -6.57 -0.44 -5.01
C LEU A 77 -6.63 -1.98 -5.10
N LEU A 78 -5.56 -2.61 -5.57
CA LEU A 78 -5.49 -4.06 -5.65
C LEU A 78 -4.66 -4.63 -4.51
N TYR A 79 -4.94 -5.88 -4.14
CA TYR A 79 -4.04 -6.65 -3.29
C TYR A 79 -3.92 -8.11 -3.73
N LYS A 80 -2.86 -8.77 -3.26
CA LYS A 80 -2.68 -10.21 -3.33
C LYS A 80 -2.34 -10.72 -1.94
N SER A 81 -3.01 -11.78 -1.51
CA SER A 81 -2.77 -12.41 -0.22
C SER A 81 -1.52 -13.28 -0.28
N ILE A 82 -0.76 -13.28 0.81
CA ILE A 82 0.38 -14.16 1.03
C ILE A 82 -0.10 -15.25 1.99
N GLY A 83 -0.05 -16.50 1.54
CA GLY A 83 -0.59 -17.64 2.28
C GLY A 83 -2.11 -17.75 2.22
N THR A 84 -2.66 -18.69 2.98
CA THR A 84 -4.08 -19.07 2.93
C THR A 84 -4.97 -18.31 3.91
N ALA A 85 -4.38 -17.63 4.90
CA ALA A 85 -5.11 -16.97 5.98
C ALA A 85 -5.55 -15.53 5.67
N ASP A 86 -5.16 -14.97 4.51
CA ASP A 86 -5.49 -13.62 4.06
C ASP A 86 -5.16 -12.47 5.05
N LYS A 87 -4.21 -12.72 5.96
CA LYS A 87 -3.74 -11.76 6.97
C LYS A 87 -2.60 -10.88 6.44
N ASP A 88 -1.76 -11.45 5.60
CA ASP A 88 -0.62 -10.77 5.00
C ASP A 88 -0.94 -10.47 3.54
N ARG A 89 -1.07 -9.19 3.19
CA ARG A 89 -1.47 -8.74 1.86
C ARG A 89 -0.42 -7.83 1.27
N VAL A 90 -0.06 -8.08 0.01
CA VAL A 90 0.72 -7.17 -0.84
C VAL A 90 -0.25 -6.28 -1.59
N TYR A 91 -0.10 -4.97 -1.45
CA TYR A 91 -0.95 -4.01 -2.15
C TYR A 91 -0.29 -3.55 -3.44
N ILE A 92 -1.09 -3.39 -4.48
CA ILE A 92 -0.69 -3.03 -5.84
C ILE A 92 -1.35 -1.70 -6.20
N TYR A 93 -0.54 -0.72 -6.57
CA TYR A 93 -0.94 0.68 -6.78
C TYR A 93 -0.07 1.37 -7.84
N ASN A 94 -0.52 2.48 -8.39
CA ASN A 94 0.28 3.33 -9.26
C ASN A 94 0.87 4.52 -8.49
N LYS A 95 2.10 4.94 -8.82
CA LYS A 95 2.74 6.16 -8.28
C LYS A 95 2.51 7.38 -9.16
N THR A 96 2.11 7.19 -10.42
CA THR A 96 1.70 8.26 -11.35
C THR A 96 0.47 7.82 -12.16
N THR A 97 -0.24 8.77 -12.75
CA THR A 97 -1.46 8.51 -13.53
C THR A 97 -1.23 7.70 -14.82
N SER A 98 -0.02 7.74 -15.39
CA SER A 98 0.32 7.15 -16.70
C SER A 98 1.24 5.93 -16.58
N GLN A 99 1.30 5.32 -15.39
CA GLN A 99 2.22 4.22 -15.11
C GLN A 99 1.78 2.92 -15.81
N LYS A 100 2.65 2.36 -16.66
CA LYS A 100 2.35 1.12 -17.41
C LYS A 100 2.40 -0.15 -16.54
N LYS A 101 3.36 -0.22 -15.60
CA LYS A 101 3.55 -1.36 -14.70
C LYS A 101 3.27 -0.93 -13.27
N PRO A 102 2.27 -1.49 -12.57
CA PRO A 102 1.94 -1.04 -11.22
C PRO A 102 3.06 -1.35 -10.23
N SER A 103 3.16 -0.53 -9.20
CA SER A 103 4.03 -0.75 -8.04
C SER A 103 3.32 -1.65 -7.04
N HIS A 104 4.11 -2.26 -6.15
CA HIS A 104 3.58 -3.06 -5.06
C HIS A 104 4.35 -2.82 -3.76
N THR A 105 3.74 -3.18 -2.64
CA THR A 105 4.38 -3.12 -1.32
C THR A 105 5.37 -4.25 -1.13
N GLU A 106 6.39 -4.02 -0.31
CA GLU A 106 7.31 -5.08 0.11
C GLU A 106 6.58 -6.15 0.95
N THR A 107 7.18 -7.34 1.01
CA THR A 107 6.66 -8.49 1.75
C THR A 107 7.32 -8.64 3.12
N ASP A 108 8.65 -8.54 3.18
CA ASP A 108 9.43 -8.75 4.40
C ASP A 108 9.23 -7.64 5.45
N LYS A 109 9.09 -8.03 6.72
CA LYS A 109 8.90 -7.16 7.89
C LYS A 109 7.86 -6.05 7.68
N THR A 110 6.89 -6.27 6.79
CA THR A 110 5.98 -5.24 6.29
C THR A 110 4.55 -5.53 6.71
N THR A 111 3.91 -4.54 7.32
CA THR A 111 2.48 -4.56 7.62
C THR A 111 1.78 -3.53 6.76
N ASN A 112 0.77 -3.96 6.02
CA ASN A 112 -0.07 -3.07 5.21
C ASN A 112 -1.42 -2.85 5.88
N LYS A 113 -1.90 -1.60 5.84
CA LYS A 113 -3.21 -1.20 6.38
C LYS A 113 -3.92 -0.33 5.34
N VAL A 114 -5.23 -0.50 5.23
CA VAL A 114 -6.08 0.36 4.41
C VAL A 114 -7.04 1.11 5.33
N LYS A 115 -7.11 2.43 5.15
CA LYS A 115 -8.03 3.32 5.83
C LYS A 115 -8.74 4.19 4.81
N THR A 116 -10.00 4.49 5.09
CA THR A 116 -10.75 5.42 4.26
C THR A 116 -10.44 6.87 4.65
N THR A 117 -10.43 7.78 3.68
CA THR A 117 -10.21 9.21 3.89
C THR A 117 -11.32 10.04 3.24
N LYS A 118 -11.60 11.22 3.81
CA LYS A 118 -12.51 12.22 3.23
C LYS A 118 -11.86 13.02 2.09
N LYS A 119 -10.53 12.98 1.95
CA LYS A 119 -9.81 13.62 0.85
C LYS A 119 -10.17 12.96 -0.49
N SER A 120 -10.16 13.74 -1.56
CA SER A 120 -10.41 13.26 -2.93
C SER A 120 -9.25 12.46 -3.51
N THR A 121 -8.02 12.67 -3.01
CA THR A 121 -6.81 11.97 -3.45
C THR A 121 -6.42 10.84 -2.51
N ALA A 122 -5.89 9.75 -3.08
CA ALA A 122 -5.35 8.63 -2.32
C ALA A 122 -3.87 8.85 -2.02
N ARG A 123 -3.40 8.38 -0.87
CA ARG A 123 -1.98 8.48 -0.49
C ARG A 123 -1.51 7.25 0.26
N LEU A 124 -0.23 6.94 0.10
CA LEU A 124 0.49 5.96 0.90
C LEU A 124 1.36 6.69 1.91
N VAL A 125 1.16 6.40 3.19
CA VAL A 125 2.12 6.75 4.26
C VAL A 125 2.95 5.52 4.56
N LYS A 126 4.26 5.61 4.32
CA LYS A 126 5.21 4.53 4.57
C LYS A 126 6.11 4.93 5.72
N SER A 127 6.00 4.22 6.84
CA SER A 127 6.89 4.35 7.99
C SER A 127 7.86 3.17 8.01
N THR A 128 9.13 3.43 7.78
CA THR A 128 10.19 2.41 7.80
C THR A 128 11.07 2.64 9.03
N THR A 129 11.15 1.63 9.90
CA THR A 129 12.00 1.64 11.08
C THR A 129 13.26 0.83 10.79
N CYS A 130 14.41 1.51 10.78
CA CYS A 130 15.71 0.90 10.51
C CYS A 130 16.63 1.00 11.71
N TRP A 131 17.56 0.06 11.82
CA TRP A 131 18.69 0.16 12.74
C TRP A 131 19.71 1.17 12.24
N THR A 132 20.22 2.00 13.14
CA THR A 132 21.32 2.93 12.87
C THR A 132 22.29 2.90 14.04
N TYR A 133 23.57 3.13 13.76
CA TYR A 133 24.58 3.21 14.81
C TYR A 133 24.30 4.37 15.77
N LYS A 134 24.48 4.13 17.08
CA LYS A 134 24.27 5.15 18.12
C LYS A 134 25.23 6.35 17.98
N ASN A 135 26.43 6.11 17.49
CA ASN A 135 27.45 7.14 17.26
C ASN A 135 28.51 6.65 16.26
N ASN A 136 29.47 7.52 15.94
CA ASN A 136 30.56 7.21 15.02
C ASN A 136 31.51 6.12 15.54
N THR A 137 31.65 5.95 16.86
CA THR A 137 32.49 4.90 17.45
C THR A 137 31.95 3.51 17.14
N TYR A 138 30.66 3.27 17.36
CA TYR A 138 30.04 1.99 16.98
C TYR A 138 30.09 1.76 15.47
N LYS A 139 29.86 2.80 14.67
CA LYS A 139 29.98 2.73 13.21
C LYS A 139 31.41 2.38 12.77
N PHE A 140 32.44 2.93 13.41
CA PHE A 140 33.83 2.62 13.12
C PHE A 140 34.17 1.16 13.43
N TRP A 141 33.76 0.68 14.61
CA TRP A 141 34.04 -0.70 15.03
C TRP A 141 33.31 -1.72 14.17
N PHE A 142 32.00 -1.55 13.96
CA PHE A 142 31.11 -2.57 13.42
C PHE A 142 30.61 -2.30 11.99
N GLY A 143 30.76 -1.09 11.46
CA GLY A 143 30.14 -0.68 10.19
C GLY A 143 30.54 -1.47 8.94
N ILE A 144 31.61 -2.27 9.01
CA ILE A 144 32.00 -3.21 7.95
C ILE A 144 30.96 -4.32 7.73
N ALA A 145 30.13 -4.62 8.73
CA ALA A 145 29.06 -5.61 8.64
C ALA A 145 27.91 -5.19 7.70
N GLY A 146 27.85 -3.92 7.27
CA GLY A 146 26.82 -3.46 6.34
C GLY A 146 25.38 -3.44 6.90
N ASN A 147 25.20 -3.73 8.19
CA ASN A 147 23.91 -3.74 8.88
C ASN A 147 23.35 -2.33 9.19
N ASN A 148 24.05 -1.27 8.81
CA ASN A 148 23.50 0.08 8.92
C ASN A 148 22.29 0.23 8.01
N ARG A 149 21.21 0.82 8.54
CA ARG A 149 19.91 0.98 7.86
C ARG A 149 19.16 -0.32 7.61
N GLU A 150 19.56 -1.43 8.26
CA GLU A 150 18.80 -2.68 8.21
C GLU A 150 17.36 -2.44 8.70
N VAL A 151 16.39 -2.85 7.88
CA VAL A 151 14.97 -2.65 8.18
C VAL A 151 14.56 -3.61 9.29
N SER A 152 14.02 -3.06 10.39
CA SER A 152 13.44 -3.85 11.48
C SER A 152 11.92 -3.99 11.33
N LYS A 153 11.26 -2.98 10.76
CA LYS A 153 9.80 -2.96 10.57
C LYS A 153 9.41 -1.94 9.51
N ARG A 154 8.40 -2.25 8.72
CA ARG A 154 7.73 -1.32 7.81
C ARG A 154 6.22 -1.34 8.04
N VAL A 155 5.63 -0.16 8.14
CA VAL A 155 4.18 0.00 8.21
C VAL A 155 3.74 0.91 7.08
N ASN A 156 2.93 0.35 6.19
CA ASN A 156 2.35 1.04 5.06
C ASN A 156 0.86 1.28 5.37
N THR A 157 0.43 2.54 5.39
CA THR A 157 -0.98 2.89 5.54
C THR A 157 -1.47 3.57 4.28
N PHE A 158 -2.33 2.88 3.55
CA PHE A 158 -3.07 3.38 2.41
C PHE A 158 -4.27 4.17 2.92
N TYR A 159 -4.31 5.46 2.60
CA TYR A 159 -5.48 6.30 2.80
C TYR A 159 -6.19 6.43 1.45
N VAL A 160 -7.30 5.73 1.29
CA VAL A 160 -8.07 5.68 0.04
C VAL A 160 -9.38 6.45 0.18
N PRO A 161 -9.78 7.27 -0.80
CA PRO A 161 -11.10 7.91 -0.81
C PRO A 161 -12.25 6.90 -0.78
N ASN A 162 -13.43 7.31 -0.31
CA ASN A 162 -14.63 6.44 -0.23
C ASN A 162 -15.04 5.82 -1.59
N ASN A 163 -14.72 6.47 -2.72
CA ASN A 163 -15.05 5.99 -4.05
C ASN A 163 -14.03 5.00 -4.63
N TRP A 164 -12.97 4.66 -3.87
CA TRP A 164 -12.02 3.62 -4.26
C TRP A 164 -12.49 2.25 -3.79
N ILE A 165 -12.41 1.28 -4.70
CA ILE A 165 -12.73 -0.11 -4.38
C ILE A 165 -11.42 -0.84 -4.09
N THR A 166 -11.38 -1.60 -2.99
CA THR A 166 -10.23 -2.47 -2.69
C THR A 166 -10.58 -3.91 -2.99
N LEU A 167 -9.89 -4.54 -3.94
CA LEU A 167 -10.15 -5.92 -4.41
C LEU A 167 -8.87 -6.74 -4.44
N SER A 168 -9.00 -8.06 -4.27
CA SER A 168 -7.91 -8.96 -4.62
C SER A 168 -7.69 -8.97 -6.14
N THR A 169 -6.52 -9.39 -6.61
CA THR A 169 -6.25 -9.53 -8.04
C THR A 169 -7.22 -10.49 -8.73
N GLU A 170 -7.66 -11.54 -8.02
CA GLU A 170 -8.61 -12.52 -8.52
C GLU A 170 -10.02 -11.94 -8.62
N GLN A 171 -10.46 -11.23 -7.56
CA GLN A 171 -11.74 -10.52 -7.54
C GLN A 171 -11.80 -9.48 -8.66
N ALA A 172 -10.72 -8.73 -8.88
CA ALA A 172 -10.63 -7.77 -9.97
C ALA A 172 -10.70 -8.42 -11.35
N ALA A 173 -10.02 -9.56 -11.55
CA ALA A 173 -10.10 -10.32 -12.79
C ALA A 173 -11.52 -10.86 -13.04
N LYS A 174 -12.20 -11.36 -11.99
CA LYS A 174 -13.60 -11.82 -12.05
C LYS A 174 -14.54 -10.65 -12.39
N LEU A 175 -14.38 -9.50 -11.74
CA LEU A 175 -15.14 -8.29 -12.05
C LEU A 175 -14.98 -7.87 -13.51
N GLN A 176 -13.74 -7.83 -14.01
CA GLN A 176 -13.47 -7.46 -15.39
C GLN A 176 -14.15 -8.42 -16.39
N LYS A 177 -14.11 -9.73 -16.12
CA LYS A 177 -14.80 -10.73 -16.94
C LYS A 177 -16.32 -10.54 -16.91
N ASN A 178 -16.90 -10.32 -15.73
CA ASN A 178 -18.35 -10.12 -15.58
C ASN A 178 -18.84 -8.86 -16.28
N VAL A 179 -18.11 -7.75 -16.15
CA VAL A 179 -18.42 -6.49 -16.85
C VAL A 179 -18.43 -6.70 -18.37
N LYS A 180 -17.40 -7.36 -18.91
CA LYS A 180 -17.32 -7.64 -20.36
C LYS A 180 -18.46 -8.55 -20.83
N LYS A 181 -18.74 -9.63 -20.09
CA LYS A 181 -19.79 -10.60 -20.42
C LYS A 181 -21.18 -9.94 -20.44
N ASN A 182 -21.45 -9.06 -19.48
CA ASN A 182 -22.78 -8.48 -19.28
C ASN A 182 -22.95 -7.11 -19.95
N GLN A 183 -21.95 -6.59 -20.65
CA GLN A 183 -21.94 -5.22 -21.17
C GLN A 183 -23.15 -4.89 -22.05
N ALA A 184 -23.48 -5.77 -22.99
CA ALA A 184 -24.60 -5.56 -23.91
C ALA A 184 -25.96 -5.59 -23.19
N GLN A 185 -26.16 -6.59 -22.33
CA GLN A 185 -27.38 -6.70 -21.52
C GLN A 185 -27.54 -5.51 -20.58
N MET A 186 -26.47 -5.09 -19.91
CA MET A 186 -26.47 -3.93 -19.04
C MET A 186 -26.87 -2.64 -19.77
N LYS A 187 -26.43 -2.46 -21.03
CA LYS A 187 -26.82 -1.31 -21.85
C LYS A 187 -28.32 -1.34 -22.16
N ALA A 188 -28.84 -2.48 -22.61
CA ALA A 188 -30.26 -2.64 -22.91
C ALA A 188 -31.14 -2.43 -21.66
N ASP A 189 -30.75 -3.01 -20.53
CA ASP A 189 -31.47 -2.87 -19.26
C ASP A 189 -31.38 -1.44 -18.70
N ALA A 190 -30.26 -0.74 -18.91
CA ALA A 190 -30.12 0.67 -18.58
C ALA A 190 -31.11 1.54 -19.37
N GLU A 191 -31.22 1.33 -20.68
CA GLU A 191 -32.14 2.07 -21.54
C GLU A 191 -33.59 1.86 -21.11
N LYS A 192 -33.98 0.61 -20.80
CA LYS A 192 -35.32 0.29 -20.28
C LYS A 192 -35.59 0.96 -18.92
N TYR A 193 -34.64 0.84 -17.99
CA TYR A 193 -34.76 1.42 -16.64
C TYR A 193 -34.89 2.95 -16.70
N VAL A 194 -34.02 3.62 -17.46
CA VAL A 194 -34.02 5.07 -17.59
C VAL A 194 -35.30 5.54 -18.27
N LYS A 195 -35.72 4.91 -19.38
CA LYS A 195 -36.96 5.29 -20.07
C LYS A 195 -38.17 5.20 -19.13
N ALA A 196 -38.32 4.08 -18.41
CA ALA A 196 -39.43 3.89 -17.48
C ALA A 196 -39.45 4.95 -16.36
N LYS A 197 -38.29 5.24 -15.74
CA LYS A 197 -38.18 6.22 -14.66
C LYS A 197 -38.36 7.66 -15.15
N VAL A 198 -37.86 7.99 -16.33
CA VAL A 198 -38.04 9.31 -16.95
C VAL A 198 -39.51 9.54 -17.28
N THR A 199 -40.19 8.58 -17.94
CA THR A 199 -41.63 8.72 -18.25
C THR A 199 -42.46 8.90 -16.99
N ALA A 200 -42.20 8.12 -15.93
CA ALA A 200 -42.88 8.28 -14.64
C ALA A 200 -42.61 9.66 -14.01
N THR A 201 -41.36 10.13 -14.05
CA THR A 201 -40.97 11.43 -13.47
C THR A 201 -41.62 12.58 -14.24
N VAL A 202 -41.55 12.58 -15.58
CA VAL A 202 -42.21 13.59 -16.42
C VAL A 202 -43.71 13.63 -16.15
N LYS A 203 -44.39 12.47 -16.11
CA LYS A 203 -45.83 12.41 -15.79
C LYS A 203 -46.13 13.04 -14.43
N SER A 204 -45.34 12.72 -13.40
CA SER A 204 -45.52 13.27 -12.06
C SER A 204 -45.25 14.78 -11.98
N THR A 205 -44.20 15.27 -12.64
CA THR A 205 -43.84 16.70 -12.67
C THR A 205 -44.89 17.51 -13.41
N MET A 206 -45.40 17.01 -14.55
CA MET A 206 -46.44 17.68 -15.31
C MET A 206 -47.77 17.73 -14.54
N ALA A 207 -48.16 16.64 -13.88
CA ALA A 207 -49.36 16.62 -13.03
C ALA A 207 -49.25 17.63 -11.87
N ALA A 208 -48.08 17.70 -11.21
CA ALA A 208 -47.83 18.66 -10.15
C ALA A 208 -47.83 20.12 -10.64
N ALA A 209 -47.28 20.38 -11.84
CA ALA A 209 -47.25 21.71 -12.44
C ALA A 209 -48.66 22.18 -12.84
N LEU A 210 -49.45 21.33 -13.48
CA LEU A 210 -50.83 21.64 -13.87
C LEU A 210 -51.77 21.84 -12.66
N LYS A 211 -51.52 21.14 -11.54
CA LYS A 211 -52.25 21.38 -10.29
C LYS A 211 -51.97 22.77 -9.71
N LYS A 212 -50.74 23.30 -9.88
CA LYS A 212 -50.35 24.63 -9.39
C LYS A 212 -50.71 25.76 -10.35
N ASN A 213 -50.67 25.49 -11.66
CA ASN A 213 -51.00 26.44 -12.70
C ASN A 213 -51.84 25.75 -13.79
N PRO A 214 -53.18 25.73 -13.65
CA PRO A 214 -54.07 25.06 -14.59
C PRO A 214 -54.04 25.64 -16.01
N THR A 215 -53.62 26.90 -16.15
CA THR A 215 -53.56 27.64 -17.42
C THR A 215 -52.14 27.70 -18.01
N MET A 216 -51.22 26.83 -17.56
CA MET A 216 -49.84 26.79 -18.03
C MET A 216 -49.76 26.64 -19.56
N SER A 217 -49.00 27.54 -20.21
CA SER A 217 -48.90 27.59 -21.66
C SER A 217 -48.26 26.33 -22.27
N ALA A 218 -48.58 26.03 -23.53
CA ALA A 218 -47.98 24.90 -24.24
C ALA A 218 -46.45 25.02 -24.39
N SER A 219 -45.92 26.24 -24.43
CA SER A 219 -44.48 26.51 -24.47
C SER A 219 -43.81 26.13 -23.15
N ASP A 220 -44.40 26.55 -22.02
CA ASP A 220 -43.89 26.23 -20.68
C ASP A 220 -43.97 24.75 -20.37
N GLN A 221 -45.05 24.09 -20.83
CA GLN A 221 -45.20 22.64 -20.77
C GLN A 221 -44.05 21.92 -21.49
N LYS A 222 -43.76 22.30 -22.74
CA LYS A 222 -42.66 21.70 -23.51
C LYS A 222 -41.31 21.92 -22.85
N LYS A 223 -41.04 23.15 -22.37
CA LYS A 223 -39.79 23.48 -21.67
C LYS A 223 -39.63 22.66 -20.39
N LEU A 224 -40.69 22.56 -19.58
CA LEU A 224 -40.68 21.76 -18.36
C LEU A 224 -40.45 20.27 -18.64
N MET A 225 -41.10 19.71 -19.67
CA MET A 225 -40.87 18.33 -20.09
C MET A 225 -39.41 18.11 -20.54
N ALA A 226 -38.85 19.01 -21.35
CA ALA A 226 -37.48 18.91 -21.84
C ALA A 226 -36.46 18.99 -20.69
N ASP A 227 -36.59 19.97 -19.80
CA ASP A 227 -35.71 20.15 -18.64
C ASP A 227 -35.79 18.98 -17.67
N THR A 228 -37.01 18.49 -17.42
CA THR A 228 -37.25 17.32 -16.56
C THR A 228 -36.63 16.08 -17.18
N THR A 229 -36.82 15.87 -18.49
CA THR A 229 -36.26 14.73 -19.23
C THR A 229 -34.74 14.74 -19.16
N ALA A 230 -34.10 15.89 -19.41
CA ALA A 230 -32.65 16.01 -19.36
C ALA A 230 -32.08 15.71 -17.96
N LYS A 231 -32.67 16.32 -16.91
CA LYS A 231 -32.25 16.10 -15.51
C LYS A 231 -32.48 14.66 -15.06
N ALA A 232 -33.69 14.13 -15.28
CA ALA A 232 -34.05 12.77 -14.90
C ALA A 232 -33.20 11.73 -15.63
N SER A 233 -32.94 11.91 -16.94
CA SER A 233 -32.11 10.98 -17.71
C SER A 233 -30.70 10.90 -17.14
N LYS A 234 -30.08 12.04 -16.84
CA LYS A 234 -28.74 12.08 -16.23
C LYS A 234 -28.72 11.43 -14.85
N GLN A 235 -29.71 11.73 -14.01
CA GLN A 235 -29.83 11.18 -12.65
C GLN A 235 -30.02 9.66 -12.66
N TYR A 236 -31.01 9.16 -13.41
CA TYR A 236 -31.33 7.73 -13.42
C TYR A 236 -30.29 6.89 -14.16
N ALA A 237 -29.61 7.44 -15.18
CA ALA A 237 -28.48 6.78 -15.80
C ALA A 237 -27.32 6.60 -14.81
N ALA A 238 -26.97 7.66 -14.06
CA ALA A 238 -25.93 7.58 -13.03
C ALA A 238 -26.30 6.62 -11.90
N GLN A 239 -27.57 6.64 -11.45
CA GLN A 239 -28.06 5.75 -10.41
C GLN A 239 -28.01 4.28 -10.84
N TYR A 240 -28.46 3.96 -12.05
CA TYR A 240 -28.43 2.60 -12.59
C TYR A 240 -27.00 2.08 -12.72
N GLN A 241 -26.09 2.90 -13.28
CA GLN A 241 -24.68 2.55 -13.40
C GLN A 241 -24.05 2.26 -12.04
N ALA A 242 -24.31 3.11 -11.02
CA ALA A 242 -23.79 2.92 -9.67
C ALA A 242 -24.32 1.63 -9.02
N GLN A 243 -25.63 1.36 -9.13
CA GLN A 243 -26.26 0.16 -8.55
C GLN A 243 -25.74 -1.13 -9.19
N MET A 244 -25.68 -1.17 -10.52
CA MET A 244 -25.18 -2.34 -11.23
C MET A 244 -23.69 -2.57 -10.97
N MET A 245 -22.91 -1.50 -10.90
CA MET A 245 -21.50 -1.60 -10.56
C MET A 245 -21.29 -2.17 -9.16
N GLN A 246 -22.05 -1.67 -8.18
CA GLN A 246 -22.00 -2.19 -6.81
C GLN A 246 -22.35 -3.68 -6.77
N LYS A 247 -23.41 -4.10 -7.49
CA LYS A 247 -23.80 -5.51 -7.56
C LYS A 247 -22.70 -6.39 -8.16
N MET A 248 -22.09 -5.96 -9.27
CA MET A 248 -20.99 -6.70 -9.89
C MET A 248 -19.75 -6.78 -9.00
N ILE A 249 -19.43 -5.72 -8.24
CA ILE A 249 -18.35 -5.74 -7.27
C ILE A 249 -18.63 -6.77 -6.17
N GLU A 250 -19.84 -6.81 -5.63
CA GLU A 250 -20.22 -7.78 -4.60
C GLU A 250 -20.22 -9.22 -5.16
N GLU A 251 -20.68 -9.44 -6.39
CA GLU A 251 -20.57 -10.74 -7.06
C GLU A 251 -19.12 -11.17 -7.33
N ALA A 252 -18.23 -10.20 -7.57
CA ALA A 252 -16.81 -10.47 -7.77
C ALA A 252 -16.09 -10.81 -6.46
N LYS A 253 -16.59 -10.35 -5.30
CA LYS A 253 -16.05 -10.65 -3.97
C LYS A 253 -16.47 -12.02 -3.43
N LYS A 254 -17.61 -12.54 -3.88
CA LYS A 254 -18.05 -13.93 -3.61
C LYS A 254 -17.15 -14.93 -4.32
#